data_AF-A0AAV5BZU1-F1
#
_entry.id   AF-A0AAV5BZU1-F1
#
_cell.length_a   1.000
_cell.length_b   1.000
_cell.length_c   1.000
_cell.angle_alpha   90.00
_cell.angle_beta   90.00
_cell.angle_gamma   90.00
#
_symmetry.space_group_name_H-M   'P 1'
#
loop_
_entity.id
_entity.type
_entity.pdbx_description
1 polymer ?
#
loop_
_entity_poly.entity_id
_entity_poly.type
_entity_poly.pdbx_seq_one_letter_code
_entity_poly.pdbx_strand_id
1 'polypeptide(L)'
;MSESQRVQSKIFVYYSSGYFSKRRVRFHYGHPDIFDRIFHLTRGGVSKASKTINLSEDVFGGYNSILRCGHITYNEYIQVGKGRDVGINQISKFEAKVANGNSEQTLSRDIYRLGQRFDFFRMLSCYFTTVGFYFNSLISIVGVYVFLYGQLYLVLSGLQRALLIDAQTQNIKSLETALASQSFLQLGLLTGLPMVMELGLEKGFRAALSDFILMQLQLASVFFTFALGTKAHYYGRTILHGGAKYRPTGRKFVVFHASFSENYQLYSRSHFVKGFELIFLLIVYHIFRRSYVSTVVHVMITYSTWFMAVTWLFAPFLFNPAGFAWQKIVDDWSGWNRWMRNQGGIGVQPEKSWESWWNAENAHLRHAVLSSRVLEVLLSLRFFIYQYGLVYHLNISQDNKNFLVYLLSWVVIIAIIGLVKLVNCASRRLSSKHQLVFRLIKLLIFLAVVTSLILLSCLCQLSIMDLIICCLAFIPTGWGILLIVQVLRPKIEYYAIWEPIQVIAYAYDYGMGSLLFSPIAILAWMPIISAIQTRVLFNRAFSRQLQIQPFIVGKTKRR
;
A
#
# COMPACT_ATOMS: atom_id res chain seq x y z
N MET A 1 0.16 14.17 21.84
CA MET A 1 -0.24 14.27 20.43
C MET A 1 0.91 14.81 19.60
N SER A 2 1.40 14.08 18.60
CA SER A 2 2.22 14.72 17.56
C SER A 2 1.34 15.75 16.83
N GLU A 3 1.88 16.92 16.51
CA GLU A 3 1.12 17.96 15.79
C GLU A 3 0.56 17.44 14.46
N SER A 4 1.26 16.52 13.79
CA SER A 4 0.80 15.80 12.60
C SER A 4 -0.52 15.03 12.80
N GLN A 5 -0.77 14.49 14.00
CA GLN A 5 -2.05 13.82 14.33
C GLN A 5 -3.15 14.82 14.64
N ARG A 6 -2.80 15.94 15.29
CA ARG A 6 -3.71 17.07 15.52
C ARG A 6 -4.18 17.64 14.18
N VAL A 7 -3.31 17.64 13.18
CA VAL A 7 -3.64 18.01 11.80
C VAL A 7 -4.57 17.00 11.14
N GLN A 8 -4.36 15.68 11.27
CA GLN A 8 -5.25 14.72 10.62
C GLN A 8 -6.68 14.75 11.19
N SER A 9 -6.82 14.94 12.51
CA SER A 9 -8.12 15.22 13.12
C SER A 9 -8.70 16.52 12.57
N LYS A 10 -7.87 17.54 12.37
CA LYS A 10 -8.30 18.80 11.74
C LYS A 10 -8.72 18.60 10.28
N ILE A 11 -7.98 17.93 9.41
CA ILE A 11 -8.36 17.71 8.00
C ILE A 11 -9.67 16.92 7.90
N PHE A 12 -9.80 15.80 8.63
CA PHE A 12 -10.98 14.95 8.53
C PHE A 12 -12.22 15.62 9.15
N VAL A 13 -12.04 16.42 10.20
CA VAL A 13 -13.13 17.18 10.84
C VAL A 13 -13.48 18.42 10.00
N TYR A 14 -12.51 19.20 9.55
CA TYR A 14 -12.76 20.51 8.95
C TYR A 14 -13.23 20.48 7.50
N TYR A 15 -12.75 19.55 6.66
CA TYR A 15 -13.36 19.30 5.34
C TYR A 15 -14.85 18.95 5.45
N SER A 16 -15.37 18.64 6.64
CA SER A 16 -16.76 18.30 6.87
C SER A 16 -17.53 19.28 7.78
N SER A 17 -16.89 20.31 8.38
CA SER A 17 -17.48 20.98 9.56
C SER A 17 -18.33 22.22 9.31
N GLY A 18 -17.85 23.23 8.59
CA GLY A 18 -18.61 24.48 8.43
C GLY A 18 -19.73 24.39 7.39
N TYR A 19 -19.41 23.94 6.17
CA TYR A 19 -20.32 24.08 5.02
C TYR A 19 -21.38 22.97 4.94
N PHE A 20 -21.05 21.76 5.39
CA PHE A 20 -21.91 20.57 5.26
C PHE A 20 -22.95 20.46 6.38
N SER A 21 -22.63 20.98 7.58
CA SER A 21 -23.55 21.08 8.72
C SER A 21 -24.84 21.84 8.34
N LYS A 22 -24.68 22.98 7.65
CA LYS A 22 -25.80 23.85 7.25
C LYS A 22 -26.80 23.17 6.31
N ARG A 23 -26.41 22.07 5.65
CA ARG A 23 -27.23 21.33 4.68
C ARG A 23 -27.86 20.05 5.22
N ARG A 24 -27.62 19.69 6.49
CA ARG A 24 -28.18 18.49 7.17
C ARG A 24 -27.78 17.15 6.52
N VAL A 25 -26.63 17.10 5.83
CA VAL A 25 -26.11 15.89 5.13
C VAL A 25 -24.81 15.38 5.76
N ARG A 26 -24.57 15.74 7.02
CA ARG A 26 -23.38 15.25 7.74
C ARG A 26 -23.72 13.94 8.43
N PHE A 27 -23.25 12.85 7.88
CA PHE A 27 -23.35 11.53 8.48
C PHE A 27 -22.00 11.21 9.13
N HIS A 28 -21.97 11.21 10.46
CA HIS A 28 -20.71 11.01 11.19
C HIS A 28 -20.46 9.52 11.42
N TYR A 29 -19.17 9.17 11.48
CA TYR A 29 -18.72 7.88 11.96
C TYR A 29 -17.98 8.11 13.28
N GLY A 30 -18.61 7.78 14.40
CA GLY A 30 -18.02 7.97 15.72
C GLY A 30 -19.04 8.38 16.78
N HIS A 31 -18.70 8.13 18.05
CA HIS A 31 -19.54 8.54 19.18
C HIS A 31 -19.09 9.90 19.74
N PRO A 32 -20.01 10.76 20.21
CA PRO A 32 -21.42 10.44 20.48
C PRO A 32 -22.40 10.99 19.42
N ASP A 33 -23.12 10.08 18.76
CA ASP A 33 -24.37 10.42 18.06
C ASP A 33 -25.55 10.24 19.01
N ILE A 34 -26.49 11.20 19.01
CA ILE A 34 -27.70 11.16 19.85
C ILE A 34 -28.91 10.91 18.96
N PHE A 35 -29.65 9.84 19.24
CA PHE A 35 -30.83 9.45 18.47
C PHE A 35 -32.12 9.70 19.25
N ASP A 36 -33.14 10.25 18.59
CA ASP A 36 -34.50 10.32 19.14
C ASP A 36 -35.09 8.91 19.21
N ARG A 37 -35.28 8.42 20.44
CA ARG A 37 -35.80 7.08 20.72
C ARG A 37 -37.18 6.86 20.08
N ILE A 38 -38.10 7.81 20.20
CA ILE A 38 -39.48 7.66 19.72
C ILE A 38 -39.47 7.62 18.20
N PHE A 39 -38.74 8.51 17.56
CA PHE A 39 -38.64 8.55 16.10
C PHE A 39 -38.08 7.25 15.52
N HIS A 40 -36.99 6.73 16.09
CA HIS A 40 -36.33 5.53 15.56
C HIS A 40 -37.10 4.24 15.87
N LEU A 41 -37.62 4.05 17.09
CA LEU A 41 -38.35 2.82 17.45
C LEU A 41 -39.62 2.66 16.64
N THR A 42 -40.38 3.74 16.43
CA THR A 42 -41.64 3.70 15.66
C THR A 42 -41.44 3.51 14.16
N ARG A 43 -40.22 3.63 13.65
CA ARG A 43 -39.92 3.58 12.21
C ARG A 43 -38.95 2.46 11.82
N GLY A 44 -38.80 1.42 12.63
CA GLY A 44 -37.97 0.25 12.29
C GLY A 44 -36.51 0.35 12.73
N GLY A 45 -36.21 1.12 13.77
CA GLY A 45 -34.94 1.13 14.48
C GLY A 45 -33.88 2.09 13.93
N VAL A 46 -32.72 2.07 14.61
CA VAL A 46 -31.53 2.88 14.31
C VAL A 46 -30.66 2.19 13.25
N SER A 47 -30.38 0.90 13.44
CA SER A 47 -29.45 0.13 12.61
C SER A 47 -30.14 -1.02 11.89
N LYS A 48 -29.51 -1.51 10.81
CA LYS A 48 -29.95 -2.69 10.06
C LYS A 48 -29.47 -3.94 10.79
N ALA A 49 -30.31 -4.98 10.84
CA ALA A 49 -30.03 -6.23 11.56
C ALA A 49 -29.02 -7.14 10.82
N SER A 50 -27.81 -6.66 10.54
CA SER A 50 -26.74 -7.47 9.97
C SER A 50 -25.39 -7.13 10.62
N LYS A 51 -24.73 -8.15 11.19
CA LYS A 51 -23.41 -8.02 11.84
C LYS A 51 -22.25 -7.91 10.84
N THR A 52 -22.48 -8.28 9.59
CA THR A 52 -21.45 -8.39 8.54
C THR A 52 -21.67 -7.44 7.37
N ILE A 53 -22.88 -6.90 7.21
CA ILE A 53 -23.25 -5.96 6.13
C ILE A 53 -23.58 -4.65 6.83
N ASN A 54 -22.89 -3.56 6.48
CA ASN A 54 -22.98 -2.22 7.06
C ASN A 54 -22.05 -1.98 8.26
N LEU A 55 -20.74 -2.07 8.03
CA LEU A 55 -19.70 -1.79 9.04
C LEU A 55 -19.82 -0.40 9.68
N SER A 56 -20.38 0.57 8.95
CA SER A 56 -20.62 1.96 9.38
C SER A 56 -22.08 2.17 9.81
N GLU A 57 -22.55 1.40 10.79
CA GLU A 57 -23.95 1.45 11.24
C GLU A 57 -24.45 2.86 11.64
N ASP A 58 -23.59 3.67 12.26
CA ASP A 58 -23.87 5.06 12.65
C ASP A 58 -24.31 5.90 11.42
N VAL A 59 -23.58 5.74 10.31
CA VAL A 59 -23.84 6.44 9.04
C VAL A 59 -25.16 5.97 8.42
N PHE A 60 -25.42 4.66 8.44
CA PHE A 60 -26.69 4.10 7.93
C PHE A 60 -27.88 4.52 8.79
N GLY A 61 -27.70 4.70 10.10
CA GLY A 61 -28.70 5.31 10.97
C GLY A 61 -29.06 6.72 10.51
N GLY A 62 -28.05 7.53 10.18
CA GLY A 62 -28.25 8.84 9.57
C GLY A 62 -28.98 8.80 8.23
N TYR A 63 -28.62 7.87 7.32
CA TYR A 63 -29.33 7.69 6.06
C TYR A 63 -30.81 7.37 6.27
N ASN A 64 -31.10 6.43 7.17
CA ASN A 64 -32.47 6.06 7.52
C ASN A 64 -33.26 7.25 8.08
N SER A 65 -32.65 8.08 8.94
CA SER A 65 -33.28 9.29 9.46
C SER A 65 -33.71 10.21 8.33
N ILE A 66 -32.80 10.56 7.42
CA ILE A 66 -33.10 11.47 6.31
C ILE A 66 -34.13 10.88 5.34
N LEU A 67 -34.02 9.58 5.01
CA LEU A 67 -34.99 8.91 4.13
C LEU A 67 -36.40 8.87 4.72
N ARG A 68 -36.53 8.95 6.04
CA ARG A 68 -37.80 9.00 6.79
C ARG A 68 -38.21 10.44 7.17
N CYS A 69 -37.65 11.43 6.49
CA CYS A 69 -37.91 12.87 6.71
C CYS A 69 -37.52 13.38 8.11
N GLY A 70 -36.62 12.66 8.79
CA GLY A 70 -35.95 13.14 9.99
C GLY A 70 -34.92 14.22 9.68
N HIS A 71 -34.43 14.87 10.75
CA HIS A 71 -33.47 15.97 10.65
C HIS A 71 -32.22 15.65 11.45
N ILE A 72 -31.05 15.86 10.83
CA ILE A 72 -29.75 15.72 11.49
C ILE A 72 -29.19 17.12 11.74
N THR A 73 -28.99 17.43 13.01
CA THR A 73 -28.34 18.66 13.48
C THR A 73 -26.94 18.34 13.96
N TYR A 74 -25.97 19.17 13.59
CA TYR A 74 -24.60 19.05 14.06
C TYR A 74 -24.28 20.20 15.01
N ASN A 75 -23.89 19.84 16.24
CA ASN A 75 -23.50 20.78 17.27
C ASN A 75 -22.01 20.60 17.56
N GLU A 76 -21.22 21.66 17.40
CA GLU A 76 -19.81 21.65 17.78
C GLU A 76 -19.66 21.81 19.28
N TYR A 77 -19.02 20.82 19.91
CA TYR A 77 -18.61 20.92 21.31
C TYR A 77 -17.14 21.32 21.34
N ILE A 78 -16.82 22.43 22.02
CA ILE A 78 -15.46 22.98 22.12
C ILE A 78 -14.52 22.02 22.90
N GLN A 79 -15.05 21.15 23.76
CA GLN A 79 -14.24 20.25 24.57
C GLN A 79 -14.97 18.94 24.88
N VAL A 80 -14.59 17.85 24.20
CA VAL A 80 -14.96 16.48 24.60
C VAL A 80 -13.67 15.69 24.78
N GLY A 81 -13.41 15.25 26.01
CA GLY A 81 -12.16 14.58 26.45
C GLY A 81 -11.92 13.16 25.91
N LYS A 82 -12.39 12.85 24.70
CA LYS A 82 -12.27 11.51 24.09
C LYS A 82 -11.08 11.37 23.14
N GLY A 83 -10.33 12.46 22.91
CA GLY A 83 -9.11 12.45 22.11
C GLY A 83 -8.02 11.62 22.78
N ARG A 84 -7.47 10.65 22.04
CA ARG A 84 -6.31 9.86 22.45
C ARG A 84 -5.21 9.98 21.42
N ASP A 85 -3.98 9.97 21.88
CA ASP A 85 -2.83 9.81 20.99
C ASP A 85 -2.94 8.44 20.30
N VAL A 86 -2.71 8.38 18.98
CA VAL A 86 -2.83 7.16 18.17
C VAL A 86 -1.60 6.92 17.31
N GLY A 87 -1.03 5.72 17.29
CA GLY A 87 0.09 5.41 16.40
C GLY A 87 -0.33 5.26 14.93
N ILE A 88 0.61 5.26 13.99
CA ILE A 88 0.33 5.07 12.55
C ILE A 88 -0.46 3.80 12.26
N ASN A 89 -0.19 2.71 12.98
CA ASN A 89 -0.93 1.44 12.83
C ASN A 89 -2.39 1.54 13.30
N GLN A 90 -2.67 2.34 14.33
CA GLN A 90 -4.03 2.55 14.81
C GLN A 90 -4.81 3.43 13.84
N ILE A 91 -4.17 4.50 13.36
CA ILE A 91 -4.73 5.39 12.35
C ILE A 91 -5.04 4.61 11.08
N SER A 92 -4.08 3.84 10.56
CA SER A 92 -4.27 3.09 9.32
C SER A 92 -5.35 2.01 9.45
N LYS A 93 -5.46 1.34 10.61
CA LYS A 93 -6.58 0.42 10.90
C LYS A 93 -7.92 1.16 10.94
N PHE A 94 -7.96 2.37 11.48
CA PHE A 94 -9.16 3.22 11.48
C PHE A 94 -9.53 3.67 10.06
N GLU A 95 -8.57 4.18 9.28
CA GLU A 95 -8.81 4.58 7.89
C GLU A 95 -9.26 3.40 7.02
N ALA A 96 -8.66 2.22 7.19
CA ALA A 96 -9.11 0.99 6.54
C ALA A 96 -10.55 0.65 6.89
N LYS A 97 -10.94 0.81 8.17
CA LYS A 97 -12.31 0.59 8.64
C LYS A 97 -13.28 1.55 7.94
N VAL A 98 -12.98 2.84 7.93
CA VAL A 98 -13.86 3.85 7.32
C VAL A 98 -13.92 3.69 5.80
N ALA A 99 -12.81 3.35 5.15
CA ALA A 99 -12.76 3.07 3.71
C ALA A 99 -13.61 1.85 3.32
N ASN A 100 -13.52 0.75 4.09
CA ASN A 100 -14.38 -0.42 3.87
C ASN A 100 -15.86 -0.06 4.06
N GLY A 101 -16.20 0.66 5.13
CA GLY A 101 -17.57 1.10 5.38
C GLY A 101 -18.13 2.01 4.29
N ASN A 102 -17.30 2.90 3.73
CA ASN A 102 -17.71 3.74 2.60
C ASN A 102 -17.89 2.93 1.30
N SER A 103 -17.10 1.89 1.07
CA SER A 103 -17.31 1.00 -0.06
C SER A 103 -18.65 0.27 0.03
N GLU A 104 -19.05 -0.18 1.22
CA GLU A 104 -20.39 -0.75 1.44
C GLU A 104 -21.50 0.28 1.24
N GLN A 105 -21.28 1.55 1.62
CA GLN A 105 -22.23 2.63 1.33
C GLN A 105 -22.39 2.85 -0.18
N THR A 106 -21.31 2.81 -0.96
CA THR A 106 -21.34 2.90 -2.43
C THR A 106 -22.18 1.78 -3.05
N LEU A 107 -22.09 0.57 -2.51
CA LEU A 107 -22.85 -0.60 -2.97
C LEU A 107 -24.29 -0.63 -2.42
N SER A 108 -24.62 0.23 -1.44
CA SER A 108 -25.93 0.23 -0.81
C SER A 108 -27.00 0.93 -1.65
N ARG A 109 -28.24 0.43 -1.56
CA ARG A 109 -29.43 1.09 -2.13
C ARG A 109 -29.75 2.43 -1.46
N ASP A 110 -29.23 2.67 -0.26
CA ASP A 110 -29.55 3.90 0.49
C ASP A 110 -28.95 5.13 -0.17
N ILE A 111 -27.72 5.04 -0.69
CA ILE A 111 -27.08 6.18 -1.38
C ILE A 111 -27.84 6.55 -2.66
N TYR A 112 -28.33 5.53 -3.38
CA TYR A 112 -29.18 5.73 -4.56
C TYR A 112 -30.48 6.46 -4.21
N ARG A 113 -31.16 6.04 -3.12
CA ARG A 113 -32.40 6.67 -2.66
C ARG A 113 -32.18 8.10 -2.14
N LEU A 114 -31.06 8.34 -1.47
CA LEU A 114 -30.68 9.68 -1.03
C LEU A 114 -30.39 10.59 -2.22
N GLY A 115 -29.68 10.08 -3.24
CA GLY A 115 -29.39 10.81 -4.47
C GLY A 115 -30.65 11.29 -5.20
N GLN A 116 -31.72 10.50 -5.20
CA GLN A 116 -33.01 10.90 -5.79
C GLN A 116 -33.76 11.98 -5.00
N ARG A 117 -33.42 12.19 -3.72
CA ARG A 117 -34.14 13.13 -2.82
C ARG A 117 -33.33 14.39 -2.49
N PHE A 118 -32.04 14.39 -2.80
CA PHE A 118 -31.18 15.53 -2.53
C PHE A 118 -31.23 16.55 -3.67
N ASP A 119 -31.29 17.82 -3.28
CA ASP A 119 -30.99 18.91 -4.20
C ASP A 119 -29.50 18.85 -4.58
N PHE A 120 -29.13 19.57 -5.64
CA PHE A 120 -27.75 19.59 -6.15
C PHE A 120 -26.72 19.84 -5.06
N PHE A 121 -27.02 20.77 -4.14
CA PHE A 121 -26.14 21.20 -3.08
C PHE A 121 -25.97 20.16 -1.97
N ARG A 122 -27.04 19.48 -1.55
CA ARG A 122 -26.99 18.36 -0.61
C ARG A 122 -26.32 17.15 -1.23
N MET A 123 -26.55 16.89 -2.52
CA MET A 123 -25.92 15.80 -3.25
C MET A 123 -24.41 16.01 -3.38
N LEU A 124 -23.98 17.22 -3.78
CA LEU A 124 -22.56 17.60 -3.84
C LEU A 124 -21.92 17.47 -2.46
N SER A 125 -22.63 17.91 -1.42
CA SER A 125 -22.18 17.79 -0.04
C SER A 125 -22.01 16.32 0.38
N CYS A 126 -22.99 15.47 0.07
CA CYS A 126 -22.93 14.03 0.34
C CYS A 126 -21.74 13.39 -0.40
N TYR A 127 -21.55 13.72 -1.68
CA TYR A 127 -20.48 13.17 -2.50
C TYR A 127 -19.10 13.43 -1.89
N PHE A 128 -18.77 14.68 -1.56
CA PHE A 128 -17.45 15.02 -1.02
C PHE A 128 -17.19 14.54 0.41
N THR A 129 -18.23 14.29 1.21
CA THR A 129 -18.08 13.86 2.61
C THR A 129 -18.16 12.35 2.81
N THR A 130 -18.74 11.63 1.86
CA THR A 130 -18.94 10.18 1.93
C THR A 130 -18.24 9.48 0.76
N VAL A 131 -19.00 8.90 -0.17
CA VAL A 131 -18.54 8.01 -1.23
C VAL A 131 -17.54 8.66 -2.19
N GLY A 132 -17.78 9.90 -2.60
CA GLY A 132 -16.98 10.60 -3.61
C GLY A 132 -15.53 10.84 -3.19
N PHE A 133 -15.28 11.11 -1.90
CA PHE A 133 -13.91 11.26 -1.40
C PHE A 133 -13.06 9.99 -1.56
N TYR A 134 -13.62 8.84 -1.21
CA TYR A 134 -12.94 7.54 -1.33
C TYR A 134 -12.86 7.07 -2.79
N PHE A 135 -13.89 7.36 -3.59
CA PHE A 135 -13.88 7.09 -5.02
C PHE A 135 -12.80 7.90 -5.75
N ASN A 136 -12.71 9.21 -5.48
CA ASN A 136 -11.65 10.05 -6.02
C ASN A 136 -10.27 9.55 -5.59
N SER A 137 -10.11 9.14 -4.32
CA SER A 137 -8.86 8.56 -3.81
C SER A 137 -8.45 7.30 -4.59
N LEU A 138 -9.41 6.42 -4.91
CA LEU A 138 -9.18 5.23 -5.72
C LEU A 138 -8.75 5.60 -7.15
N ILE A 139 -9.50 6.49 -7.80
CA ILE A 139 -9.19 6.95 -9.17
C ILE A 139 -7.81 7.59 -9.21
N SER A 140 -7.42 8.41 -8.23
CA SER A 140 -6.09 9.03 -8.20
C SER A 140 -4.97 7.98 -8.21
N ILE A 141 -5.08 6.91 -7.43
CA ILE A 141 -4.07 5.84 -7.44
C ILE A 141 -4.10 5.04 -8.75
N VAL A 142 -5.29 4.68 -9.25
CA VAL A 142 -5.42 4.01 -10.54
C VAL A 142 -4.81 4.86 -11.65
N GLY A 143 -5.03 6.17 -11.62
CA GLY A 143 -4.43 7.14 -12.54
C GLY A 143 -2.91 7.12 -12.53
N VAL A 144 -2.26 6.98 -11.36
CA VAL A 144 -0.79 6.82 -11.29
C VAL A 144 -0.34 5.53 -11.97
N TYR A 145 -1.03 4.42 -11.76
CA TYR A 145 -0.70 3.16 -12.41
C TYR A 145 -0.89 3.22 -13.93
N VAL A 146 -2.04 3.73 -14.39
CA VAL A 146 -2.33 3.91 -15.82
C VAL A 146 -1.29 4.83 -16.46
N PHE A 147 -0.93 5.91 -15.78
CA PHE A 147 0.11 6.83 -16.24
C PHE A 147 1.46 6.13 -16.39
N LEU A 148 1.96 5.44 -15.37
CA LEU A 148 3.28 4.79 -15.44
C LEU A 148 3.34 3.63 -16.43
N TYR A 149 2.34 2.75 -16.43
CA TYR A 149 2.27 1.67 -17.41
C TYR A 149 2.12 2.22 -18.83
N GLY A 150 1.31 3.26 -19.01
CA GLY A 150 1.20 3.98 -20.29
C GLY A 150 2.54 4.54 -20.76
N GLN A 151 3.25 5.27 -19.89
CA GLN A 151 4.58 5.80 -20.18
C GLN A 151 5.57 4.69 -20.52
N LEU A 152 5.56 3.59 -19.76
CA LEU A 152 6.40 2.45 -20.03
C LEU A 152 6.11 1.85 -21.41
N TYR A 153 4.84 1.63 -21.77
CA TYR A 153 4.48 1.08 -23.07
C TYR A 153 4.82 2.03 -24.23
N LEU A 154 4.73 3.35 -24.03
CA LEU A 154 5.20 4.33 -25.00
C LEU A 154 6.72 4.29 -25.22
N VAL A 155 7.50 4.08 -24.15
CA VAL A 155 8.96 3.89 -24.25
C VAL A 155 9.27 2.57 -24.95
N LEU A 156 8.68 1.46 -24.49
CA LEU A 156 8.98 0.12 -25.01
C LEU A 156 8.52 -0.07 -26.46
N SER A 157 7.47 0.62 -26.92
CA SER A 157 7.06 0.58 -28.34
C SER A 157 7.96 1.42 -29.25
N GLY A 158 8.79 2.32 -28.69
CA GLY A 158 9.53 3.31 -29.47
C GLY A 158 8.66 4.48 -29.97
N LEU A 159 7.34 4.47 -29.70
CA LEU A 159 6.42 5.54 -30.11
C LEU A 159 6.80 6.87 -29.45
N GLN A 160 7.24 6.84 -28.18
CA GLN A 160 7.69 8.07 -27.52
C GLN A 160 8.86 8.73 -28.25
N ARG A 161 9.77 7.95 -28.83
CA ARG A 161 10.89 8.47 -29.61
C ARG A 161 10.38 9.14 -30.89
N ALA A 162 9.45 8.50 -31.60
CA ALA A 162 8.86 9.07 -32.81
C ALA A 162 8.12 10.39 -32.51
N LEU A 163 7.31 10.42 -31.45
CA LEU A 163 6.57 11.61 -31.02
C LEU A 163 7.49 12.76 -30.60
N LEU A 164 8.60 12.47 -29.91
CA LEU A 164 9.53 13.52 -29.50
C LEU A 164 10.32 14.11 -30.68
N ILE A 165 10.72 13.28 -31.64
CA ILE A 165 11.38 13.75 -32.85
C ILE A 165 10.43 14.67 -33.63
N ASP A 166 9.17 14.27 -33.81
CA ASP A 166 8.16 15.08 -34.50
C ASP A 166 7.76 16.34 -33.71
N ALA A 167 7.71 16.27 -32.38
CA ALA A 167 7.46 17.46 -31.55
C ALA A 167 8.62 18.46 -31.59
N GLN A 168 9.87 17.98 -31.70
CA GLN A 168 11.05 18.82 -31.88
C GLN A 168 11.06 19.48 -33.26
N THR A 169 10.70 18.76 -34.32
CA THR A 169 10.57 19.36 -35.66
C THR A 169 9.43 20.38 -35.72
N GLN A 170 8.34 20.18 -34.96
CA GLN A 170 7.20 21.09 -34.89
C GLN A 170 7.28 22.15 -33.77
N ASN A 171 8.37 22.18 -32.99
CA ASN A 171 8.61 23.14 -31.89
C ASN A 171 7.48 23.22 -30.84
N ILE A 172 6.80 22.10 -30.57
CA ILE A 172 5.62 22.05 -29.69
C ILE A 172 6.05 22.04 -28.22
N LYS A 173 6.26 23.23 -27.64
CA LYS A 173 6.54 23.42 -26.20
C LYS A 173 5.37 23.07 -25.28
N SER A 174 4.15 22.94 -25.82
CA SER A 174 2.93 22.71 -25.04
C SER A 174 2.86 21.31 -24.42
N LEU A 175 3.43 20.29 -25.06
CA LEU A 175 3.41 18.92 -24.54
C LEU A 175 4.29 18.77 -23.28
N GLU A 176 5.49 19.36 -23.32
CA GLU A 176 6.43 19.34 -22.20
C GLU A 176 5.88 20.11 -20.99
N THR A 177 5.24 21.25 -21.22
CA THR A 177 4.59 22.05 -20.17
C THR A 177 3.34 21.38 -19.61
N ALA A 178 2.55 20.67 -20.43
CA ALA A 178 1.42 19.88 -19.95
C ALA A 178 1.86 18.71 -19.04
N LEU A 179 2.93 18.00 -19.42
CA LEU A 179 3.47 16.89 -18.63
C LEU A 179 4.11 17.38 -17.31
N ALA A 180 4.83 18.50 -17.33
CA ALA A 180 5.44 19.09 -16.14
C ALA A 180 4.39 19.69 -15.18
N SER A 181 3.31 20.30 -15.69
CA SER A 181 2.24 20.84 -14.85
C SER A 181 1.43 19.72 -14.17
N GLN A 182 1.19 18.60 -14.85
CA GLN A 182 0.54 17.43 -14.25
C GLN A 182 1.31 16.92 -13.03
N SER A 183 2.64 16.77 -13.12
CA SER A 183 3.42 16.19 -12.02
C SER A 183 3.53 17.12 -10.81
N PHE A 184 3.52 18.44 -11.03
CA PHE A 184 3.42 19.42 -9.96
C PHE A 184 2.04 19.41 -9.27
N LEU A 185 0.96 19.32 -10.05
CA LEU A 185 -0.42 19.27 -9.55
C LEU A 185 -0.75 17.98 -8.78
N GLN A 186 -0.07 16.87 -9.12
CA GLN A 186 -0.32 15.54 -8.56
C GLN A 186 0.34 15.30 -7.20
N LEU A 187 1.18 16.22 -6.71
CA LEU A 187 1.73 16.17 -5.35
C LEU A 187 0.67 16.54 -4.31
N GLY A 188 0.73 15.89 -3.15
CA GLY A 188 -0.10 16.21 -1.98
C GLY A 188 0.00 17.67 -1.49
N LEU A 189 0.91 18.49 -2.05
CA LEU A 189 0.97 19.94 -1.86
C LEU A 189 -0.37 20.62 -2.14
N LEU A 190 -1.09 20.22 -3.19
CA LEU A 190 -2.42 20.78 -3.51
C LEU A 190 -3.55 20.19 -2.67
N THR A 191 -3.42 18.95 -2.18
CA THR A 191 -4.40 18.40 -1.23
C THR A 191 -4.36 19.12 0.13
N GLY A 192 -3.22 19.74 0.46
CA GLY A 192 -3.08 20.60 1.64
C GLY A 192 -3.56 22.04 1.41
N LEU A 193 -3.78 22.47 0.17
CA LEU A 193 -4.14 23.86 -0.15
C LEU A 193 -5.47 24.28 0.51
N PRO A 194 -6.56 23.48 0.49
CA PRO A 194 -7.78 23.85 1.19
C PRO A 194 -7.58 24.01 2.70
N MET A 195 -6.71 23.20 3.31
CA MET A 195 -6.36 23.35 4.72
C MET A 195 -5.53 24.61 4.98
N VAL A 196 -4.59 24.95 4.10
CA VAL A 196 -3.83 26.22 4.22
C VAL A 196 -4.76 27.42 4.08
N MET A 197 -5.73 27.36 3.16
CA MET A 197 -6.75 28.40 3.02
C MET A 197 -7.59 28.54 4.28
N GLU A 198 -8.04 27.43 4.85
CA GLU A 198 -8.85 27.43 6.08
C GLU A 198 -8.06 27.93 7.29
N LEU A 199 -6.82 27.46 7.49
CA LEU A 199 -5.94 27.99 8.53
C LEU A 199 -5.66 29.49 8.32
N GLY A 200 -5.58 29.92 7.06
CA GLY A 200 -5.46 31.33 6.69
C GLY A 200 -6.67 32.16 7.10
N LEU A 201 -7.87 31.61 6.97
CA LEU A 201 -9.13 32.25 7.39
C LEU A 201 -9.30 32.24 8.92
N GLU A 202 -8.95 31.15 9.61
CA GLU A 202 -9.12 31.03 11.06
C GLU A 202 -8.05 31.80 11.87
N LYS A 203 -6.79 31.77 11.42
CA LYS A 203 -5.64 32.25 12.20
C LYS A 203 -4.79 33.30 11.50
N GLY A 204 -5.11 33.65 10.26
CA GLY A 204 -4.32 34.54 9.40
C GLY A 204 -3.24 33.84 8.58
N PHE A 205 -2.93 34.39 7.40
CA PHE A 205 -2.03 33.79 6.41
C PHE A 205 -0.60 33.53 6.91
N ARG A 206 -0.03 34.42 7.74
CA ARG A 206 1.32 34.24 8.29
C ARG A 206 1.40 33.02 9.21
N ALA A 207 0.40 32.87 10.09
CA ALA A 207 0.31 31.72 10.98
C ALA A 207 0.07 30.43 10.17
N ALA A 208 -0.80 30.48 9.16
CA ALA A 208 -1.07 29.35 8.29
C ALA A 208 0.18 28.88 7.51
N LEU A 209 0.99 29.81 7.00
CA LEU A 209 2.25 29.48 6.31
C LEU A 209 3.28 28.86 7.26
N SER A 210 3.43 29.42 8.47
CA SER A 210 4.32 28.87 9.50
C SER A 210 3.87 27.45 9.92
N ASP A 211 2.57 27.27 10.19
CA ASP A 211 1.98 25.97 10.52
C ASP A 211 2.20 24.97 9.36
N PHE A 212 2.02 25.39 8.10
CA PHE A 212 2.25 24.55 6.94
C PHE A 212 3.71 24.09 6.81
N ILE A 213 4.68 25.01 6.98
CA ILE A 213 6.11 24.66 6.93
C ILE A 213 6.45 23.66 8.05
N LEU A 214 5.97 23.92 9.28
CA LEU A 214 6.18 23.02 10.40
C LEU A 214 5.60 21.63 10.13
N MET A 215 4.41 21.55 9.52
CA MET A 215 3.80 20.30 9.13
C MET A 215 4.61 19.52 8.09
N GLN A 216 5.17 20.20 7.09
CA GLN A 216 6.03 19.53 6.10
C GLN A 216 7.33 19.02 6.73
N LEU A 217 7.93 19.78 7.65
CA LEU A 217 9.09 19.34 8.43
C LEU A 217 8.77 18.13 9.33
N GLN A 218 7.52 17.99 9.77
CA GLN A 218 7.00 16.82 10.49
C GLN A 218 6.54 15.68 9.57
N LEU A 219 6.90 15.73 8.28
CA LEU A 219 6.63 14.67 7.29
C LEU A 219 5.14 14.46 6.99
N ALA A 220 4.33 15.53 7.07
CA ALA A 220 2.90 15.47 6.74
C ALA A 220 2.63 14.92 5.33
N SER A 221 3.44 15.29 4.33
CA SER A 221 3.32 14.79 2.95
C SER A 221 3.49 13.27 2.86
N VAL A 222 4.45 12.70 3.57
CA VAL A 222 4.69 11.25 3.68
C VAL A 222 3.48 10.59 4.31
N PHE A 223 2.98 11.18 5.40
CA PHE A 223 1.82 10.66 6.11
C PHE A 223 0.55 10.63 5.24
N PHE A 224 0.21 11.73 4.55
CA PHE A 224 -1.00 11.80 3.73
C PHE A 224 -0.93 10.91 2.49
N THR A 225 0.25 10.80 1.88
CA THR A 225 0.47 9.91 0.74
C THR A 225 0.34 8.44 1.14
N PHE A 226 0.77 8.09 2.35
CA PHE A 226 0.55 6.76 2.93
C PHE A 226 -0.94 6.50 3.24
N ALA A 227 -1.61 7.45 3.88
CA ALA A 227 -3.04 7.39 4.17
C ALA A 227 -3.90 7.23 2.89
N LEU A 228 -3.53 7.91 1.81
CA LEU A 228 -4.18 7.77 0.51
C LEU A 228 -4.12 6.33 -0.01
N GLY A 229 -2.95 5.69 0.10
CA GLY A 229 -2.73 4.28 -0.24
C GLY A 229 -3.65 3.33 0.54
N THR A 230 -3.76 3.56 1.86
CA THR A 230 -4.67 2.81 2.74
C THR A 230 -6.12 2.94 2.27
N LYS A 231 -6.62 4.17 2.11
CA LYS A 231 -8.01 4.43 1.73
C LYS A 231 -8.38 3.75 0.41
N ALA A 232 -7.57 3.95 -0.63
CA ALA A 232 -7.82 3.40 -1.95
C ALA A 232 -7.73 1.86 -1.98
N HIS A 233 -6.77 1.25 -1.27
CA HIS A 233 -6.64 -0.21 -1.25
C HIS A 233 -7.88 -0.88 -0.63
N TYR A 234 -8.29 -0.44 0.56
CA TYR A 234 -9.41 -1.04 1.28
C TYR A 234 -10.76 -0.72 0.63
N TYR A 235 -10.92 0.51 0.12
CA TYR A 235 -12.11 0.89 -0.65
C TYR A 235 -12.23 0.07 -1.94
N GLY A 236 -11.16 -0.01 -2.76
CA GLY A 236 -11.18 -0.75 -4.02
C GLY A 236 -11.38 -2.26 -3.81
N ARG A 237 -10.71 -2.87 -2.83
CA ARG A 237 -10.88 -4.29 -2.50
C ARG A 237 -12.32 -4.64 -2.15
N THR A 238 -12.96 -3.80 -1.34
CA THR A 238 -14.34 -4.04 -0.91
C THR A 238 -15.34 -3.82 -2.06
N ILE A 239 -15.07 -2.89 -2.99
CA ILE A 239 -15.87 -2.75 -4.22
C ILE A 239 -15.80 -4.02 -5.07
N LEU A 240 -14.60 -4.56 -5.25
CA LEU A 240 -14.38 -5.71 -6.13
C LEU A 240 -14.91 -7.01 -5.54
N HIS A 241 -14.62 -7.29 -4.28
CA HIS A 241 -14.88 -8.61 -3.68
C HIS A 241 -16.02 -8.61 -2.67
N GLY A 242 -16.47 -7.44 -2.23
CA GLY A 242 -17.37 -7.32 -1.08
C GLY A 242 -16.72 -7.73 0.25
N GLY A 243 -17.49 -7.68 1.33
CA GLY A 243 -17.10 -8.20 2.64
C GLY A 243 -16.15 -7.29 3.42
N ALA A 244 -16.70 -6.21 4.01
CA ALA A 244 -15.94 -5.36 4.90
C ALA A 244 -15.55 -6.12 6.18
N LYS A 245 -14.27 -6.46 6.32
CA LYS A 245 -13.77 -7.08 7.55
C LYS A 245 -13.51 -5.99 8.61
N TYR A 246 -14.18 -6.09 9.76
CA TYR A 246 -13.85 -5.27 10.91
C TYR A 246 -12.41 -5.59 11.37
N ARG A 247 -11.58 -4.55 11.44
CA ARG A 247 -10.24 -4.63 12.02
C ARG A 247 -10.23 -3.83 13.33
N PRO A 248 -10.01 -4.47 14.49
CA PRO A 248 -10.03 -3.75 15.76
C PRO A 248 -8.87 -2.75 15.81
N THR A 249 -9.21 -1.47 15.99
CA THR A 249 -8.27 -0.41 16.32
C THR A 249 -7.84 -0.62 17.78
N GLY A 250 -6.73 -1.34 17.98
CA GLY A 250 -6.23 -1.65 19.33
C GLY A 250 -6.05 -0.40 20.20
N ARG A 251 -6.11 -0.54 21.53
CA ARG A 251 -6.06 0.59 22.49
C ARG A 251 -4.68 0.87 23.09
N LYS A 252 -3.62 0.23 22.60
CA LYS A 252 -2.24 0.41 23.09
C LYS A 252 -1.81 1.88 23.05
N PHE A 253 -0.89 2.27 23.93
CA PHE A 253 -0.28 3.61 23.93
C PHE A 253 0.63 3.80 22.71
N VAL A 254 0.74 5.03 22.23
CA VAL A 254 1.49 5.38 21.01
C VAL A 254 2.99 5.17 21.15
N VAL A 255 3.51 5.15 22.39
CA VAL A 255 4.95 5.08 22.66
C VAL A 255 5.54 3.70 22.35
N PHE A 256 4.70 2.67 22.18
CA PHE A 256 5.17 1.31 21.95
C PHE A 256 5.60 1.09 20.50
N HIS A 257 6.79 0.54 20.35
CA HIS A 257 7.32 0.02 19.11
C HIS A 257 6.45 -1.13 18.59
N ALA A 258 6.04 -1.07 17.32
CA ALA A 258 5.41 -2.17 16.60
C ALA A 258 6.48 -2.99 15.89
N SER A 259 6.44 -4.33 16.03
CA SER A 259 7.45 -5.18 15.41
C SER A 259 7.36 -5.15 13.89
N PHE A 260 8.49 -5.41 13.22
CA PHE A 260 8.54 -5.57 11.77
C PHE A 260 7.49 -6.56 11.24
N SER A 261 7.29 -7.68 11.94
CA SER A 261 6.26 -8.67 11.58
C SER A 261 4.84 -8.12 11.62
N GLU A 262 4.49 -7.28 12.61
CA GLU A 262 3.16 -6.65 12.67
C GLU A 262 2.98 -5.66 11.51
N ASN A 263 4.00 -4.83 11.25
CA ASN A 263 3.97 -3.86 10.15
C ASN A 263 3.84 -4.56 8.80
N TYR A 264 4.60 -5.64 8.59
CA TYR A 264 4.53 -6.41 7.35
C TYR A 264 3.15 -7.03 7.13
N GLN A 265 2.55 -7.64 8.16
CA GLN A 265 1.22 -8.23 8.07
C GLN A 265 0.14 -7.20 7.70
N LEU A 266 0.27 -5.97 8.18
CA LEU A 266 -0.69 -4.90 7.93
C LEU A 266 -0.54 -4.26 6.54
N TYR A 267 0.70 -4.11 6.07
CA TYR A 267 1.03 -3.27 4.91
C TYR A 267 1.53 -4.02 3.68
N SER A 268 1.81 -5.32 3.76
CA SER A 268 2.32 -6.13 2.64
C SER A 268 1.48 -5.94 1.37
N ARG A 269 0.16 -6.23 1.43
CA ARG A 269 -0.74 -6.15 0.25
C ARG A 269 -1.22 -4.75 -0.08
N SER A 270 -1.31 -3.87 0.92
CA SER A 270 -1.85 -2.52 0.75
C SER A 270 -0.82 -1.53 0.22
N HIS A 271 0.44 -1.66 0.63
CA HIS A 271 1.52 -0.70 0.34
C HIS A 271 2.77 -1.37 -0.22
N PHE A 272 3.31 -2.42 0.41
CA PHE A 272 4.65 -2.90 0.05
C PHE A 272 4.74 -3.49 -1.35
N VAL A 273 3.86 -4.45 -1.67
CA VAL A 273 3.78 -5.03 -3.03
C VAL A 273 3.61 -3.94 -4.08
N LYS A 274 2.70 -2.99 -3.80
CA LYS A 274 2.41 -1.86 -4.68
C LYS A 274 3.61 -0.92 -4.85
N GLY A 275 4.32 -0.62 -3.76
CA GLY A 275 5.52 0.20 -3.76
C GLY A 275 6.66 -0.45 -4.54
N PHE A 276 6.89 -1.75 -4.37
CA PHE A 276 7.87 -2.49 -5.17
C PHE A 276 7.50 -2.52 -6.66
N GLU A 277 6.22 -2.71 -7.00
CA GLU A 277 5.74 -2.62 -8.39
C GLU A 277 6.07 -1.25 -9.00
N LEU A 278 5.81 -0.15 -8.29
CA LEU A 278 6.14 1.20 -8.75
C LEU A 278 7.66 1.40 -8.89
N ILE A 279 8.48 0.91 -7.96
CA ILE A 279 9.94 0.99 -8.06
C ILE A 279 10.44 0.23 -9.29
N PHE A 280 9.94 -0.99 -9.54
CA PHE A 280 10.33 -1.75 -10.72
C PHE A 280 9.98 -1.00 -12.01
N LEU A 281 8.76 -0.46 -12.11
CA LEU A 281 8.35 0.34 -13.27
C LEU A 281 9.24 1.57 -13.46
N LEU A 282 9.58 2.28 -12.39
CA LEU A 282 10.42 3.47 -12.46
C LEU A 282 11.86 3.15 -12.85
N ILE A 283 12.45 2.06 -12.31
CA ILE A 283 13.78 1.59 -12.69
C ILE A 283 13.81 1.24 -14.17
N VAL A 284 12.81 0.50 -14.65
CA VAL A 284 12.71 0.11 -16.06
C VAL A 284 12.55 1.35 -16.94
N TYR A 285 11.64 2.25 -16.59
CA TYR A 285 11.44 3.51 -17.29
C TYR A 285 12.74 4.32 -17.37
N HIS A 286 13.53 4.35 -16.28
CA HIS A 286 14.84 5.00 -16.27
C HIS A 286 15.86 4.31 -17.19
N ILE A 287 15.90 2.96 -17.24
CA ILE A 287 16.83 2.20 -18.09
C ILE A 287 16.53 2.41 -19.58
N PHE A 288 15.27 2.34 -20.00
CA PHE A 288 14.90 2.37 -21.42
C PHE A 288 14.75 3.77 -22.02
N ARG A 289 14.78 4.81 -21.19
CA ARG A 289 14.57 6.19 -21.62
C ARG A 289 15.67 6.82 -22.50
N ARG A 290 16.87 6.22 -22.59
CA ARG A 290 18.11 6.72 -23.26
C ARG A 290 18.02 8.06 -24.03
N SER A 291 18.84 9.05 -23.66
CA SER A 291 19.23 10.31 -24.37
C SER A 291 18.19 11.27 -24.99
N TYR A 292 16.92 10.90 -25.19
CA TYR A 292 15.99 11.73 -25.98
C TYR A 292 15.17 12.77 -25.18
N VAL A 293 15.17 12.69 -23.85
CA VAL A 293 14.41 13.60 -22.96
C VAL A 293 15.38 14.31 -22.03
N SER A 294 15.22 15.60 -21.77
CA SER A 294 16.04 16.34 -20.81
C SER A 294 15.93 15.74 -19.40
N THR A 295 17.06 15.62 -18.69
CA THR A 295 17.10 15.04 -17.32
C THR A 295 16.12 15.73 -16.37
N VAL A 296 15.97 17.06 -16.50
CA VAL A 296 15.07 17.88 -15.68
C VAL A 296 13.61 17.47 -15.86
N VAL A 297 13.13 17.34 -17.09
CA VAL A 297 11.72 16.98 -17.37
C VAL A 297 11.37 15.63 -16.80
N HIS A 298 12.27 14.65 -16.90
CA HIS A 298 12.03 13.33 -16.34
C HIS A 298 12.00 13.31 -14.82
N VAL A 299 12.93 14.02 -14.18
CA VAL A 299 12.90 14.16 -12.73
C VAL A 299 11.59 14.82 -12.32
N MET A 300 11.16 15.88 -13.00
CA MET A 300 9.87 16.51 -12.74
C MET A 300 8.69 15.55 -12.91
N ILE A 301 8.66 14.75 -13.97
CA ILE A 301 7.57 13.80 -14.24
C ILE A 301 7.54 12.67 -13.20
N THR A 302 8.71 12.11 -12.85
CA THR A 302 8.80 10.88 -12.05
C THR A 302 8.94 11.12 -10.55
N TYR A 303 9.34 12.32 -10.12
CA TYR A 303 9.60 12.65 -8.72
C TYR A 303 8.40 12.33 -7.80
N SER A 304 7.18 12.68 -8.23
CA SER A 304 5.96 12.42 -7.45
C SER A 304 5.72 10.93 -7.22
N THR A 305 6.02 10.10 -8.22
CA THR A 305 5.87 8.65 -8.15
C THR A 305 6.97 8.02 -7.30
N TRP A 306 8.23 8.48 -7.45
CA TRP A 306 9.33 8.07 -6.58
C TRP A 306 9.01 8.38 -5.12
N PHE A 307 8.53 9.59 -4.84
CA PHE A 307 8.12 10.00 -3.50
C PHE A 307 7.00 9.09 -2.94
N MET A 308 5.99 8.77 -3.75
CA MET A 308 4.91 7.86 -3.34
C MET A 308 5.41 6.44 -3.06
N ALA A 309 6.26 5.89 -3.93
CA ALA A 309 6.79 4.54 -3.79
C ALA A 309 7.67 4.39 -2.53
N VAL A 310 8.57 5.35 -2.30
CA VAL A 310 9.42 5.39 -1.08
C VAL A 310 8.55 5.56 0.16
N THR A 311 7.55 6.44 0.11
CA THR A 311 6.62 6.66 1.21
C THR A 311 5.87 5.37 1.58
N TRP A 312 5.35 4.63 0.61
CA TRP A 312 4.62 3.38 0.86
C TRP A 312 5.50 2.28 1.47
N LEU A 313 6.78 2.24 1.13
CA LEU A 313 7.71 1.28 1.72
C LEU A 313 8.15 1.67 3.13
N PHE A 314 8.47 2.95 3.37
CA PHE A 314 9.19 3.35 4.58
C PHE A 314 8.37 4.08 5.65
N ALA A 315 7.21 4.64 5.32
CA ALA A 315 6.39 5.38 6.28
C ALA A 315 6.03 4.58 7.55
N PRO A 316 5.67 3.27 7.49
CA PRO A 316 5.37 2.50 8.70
C PRO A 316 6.52 2.50 9.71
N PHE A 317 7.76 2.48 9.25
CA PHE A 317 8.96 2.44 10.10
C PHE A 317 9.38 3.83 10.56
N LEU A 318 9.21 4.83 9.69
CA LEU A 318 9.50 6.24 10.00
C LEU A 318 8.58 6.78 11.11
N PHE A 319 7.31 6.37 11.11
CA PHE A 319 6.34 6.71 12.15
C PHE A 319 6.25 5.69 13.29
N ASN A 320 7.16 4.72 13.36
CA ASN A 320 7.25 3.74 14.44
C ASN A 320 8.19 4.24 15.54
N PRO A 321 7.73 4.37 16.81
CA PRO A 321 8.61 4.67 17.92
C PRO A 321 9.77 3.67 18.00
N ALA A 322 10.99 4.17 18.22
CA ALA A 322 12.21 3.37 18.23
C ALA A 322 12.40 2.51 16.95
N GLY A 323 11.84 2.95 15.82
CA GLY A 323 11.88 2.24 14.54
C GLY A 323 13.29 2.08 13.97
N PHE A 324 14.23 2.94 14.38
CA PHE A 324 15.65 2.86 13.99
C PHE A 324 16.58 2.57 15.19
N ALA A 325 16.06 2.02 16.28
CA ALA A 325 16.90 1.61 17.40
C ALA A 325 17.53 0.22 17.11
N TRP A 326 18.86 0.14 17.10
CA TRP A 326 19.58 -1.09 16.74
C TRP A 326 19.12 -2.34 17.50
N GLN A 327 18.98 -2.25 18.83
CA GLN A 327 18.51 -3.37 19.66
C GLN A 327 17.13 -3.88 19.22
N LYS A 328 16.20 -2.96 18.89
CA LYS A 328 14.86 -3.32 18.43
C LYS A 328 14.86 -3.93 17.04
N ILE A 329 15.72 -3.44 16.15
CA ILE A 329 15.89 -4.03 14.82
C ILE A 329 16.42 -5.47 14.90
N VAL A 330 17.38 -5.76 15.78
CA VAL A 330 17.86 -7.13 15.99
C VAL A 330 16.74 -8.04 16.52
N ASP A 331 15.96 -7.56 17.49
CA ASP A 331 14.80 -8.28 18.01
C ASP A 331 13.77 -8.55 16.89
N ASP A 332 13.48 -7.54 16.08
CA ASP A 332 12.54 -7.60 14.95
C ASP A 332 12.96 -8.61 13.88
N TRP A 333 14.26 -8.66 13.54
CA TRP A 333 14.77 -9.65 12.60
C TRP A 333 14.58 -11.07 13.12
N SER A 334 14.88 -11.28 14.41
CA SER A 334 14.70 -12.59 15.05
C SER A 334 13.22 -12.99 15.10
N GLY A 335 12.32 -12.04 15.39
CA GLY A 335 10.88 -12.23 15.44
C GLY A 335 10.27 -12.50 14.07
N TRP A 336 10.71 -11.75 13.04
CA TRP A 336 10.32 -11.95 11.65
C TRP A 336 10.70 -13.33 11.15
N ASN A 337 11.95 -13.74 11.35
CA ASN A 337 12.42 -15.08 10.95
C ASN A 337 11.66 -16.20 11.67
N ARG A 338 11.30 -16.00 12.93
CA ARG A 338 10.47 -16.96 13.68
C ARG A 338 9.07 -17.06 13.09
N TRP A 339 8.43 -15.92 12.80
CA TRP A 339 7.10 -15.86 12.19
C TRP A 339 7.06 -16.50 10.79
N MET A 340 8.09 -16.27 9.98
CA MET A 340 8.24 -16.90 8.66
C MET A 340 8.42 -18.42 8.77
N ARG A 341 9.25 -18.90 9.71
CA ARG A 341 9.55 -20.34 9.84
C ARG A 341 8.43 -21.16 10.50
N ASN A 342 7.57 -20.52 11.29
CA ASN A 342 6.50 -21.23 11.98
C ASN A 342 5.47 -21.77 10.99
N GLN A 343 5.30 -23.10 10.98
CA GLN A 343 4.25 -23.75 10.21
C GLN A 343 2.87 -23.32 10.71
N GLY A 344 1.95 -23.13 9.76
CA GLY A 344 0.56 -22.84 10.08
C GLY A 344 -0.19 -24.08 10.56
N GLY A 345 -1.46 -23.89 10.85
CA GLY A 345 -2.35 -24.97 11.25
C GLY A 345 -3.74 -24.47 11.58
N ILE A 346 -4.69 -25.39 11.74
CA ILE A 346 -6.05 -25.06 12.16
C ILE A 346 -5.98 -24.43 13.57
N GLY A 347 -6.51 -23.22 13.72
CA GLY A 347 -6.52 -22.48 14.99
C GLY A 347 -5.25 -21.67 15.29
N VAL A 348 -4.22 -21.72 14.45
CA VAL A 348 -3.04 -20.86 14.61
C VAL A 348 -3.38 -19.42 14.18
N GLN A 349 -3.12 -18.47 15.08
CA GLN A 349 -3.40 -17.06 14.80
C GLN A 349 -2.44 -16.48 13.75
N PRO A 350 -2.90 -15.58 12.85
CA PRO A 350 -2.07 -14.92 11.83
C PRO A 350 -0.80 -14.26 12.37
N GLU A 351 -0.86 -13.75 13.60
CA GLU A 351 0.25 -13.07 14.25
C GLU A 351 1.44 -13.99 14.57
N LYS A 352 1.22 -15.32 14.59
CA LYS A 352 2.22 -16.32 14.99
C LYS A 352 2.86 -17.09 13.84
N SER A 353 2.22 -17.13 12.67
CA SER A 353 2.69 -17.89 11.50
C SER A 353 2.37 -17.19 10.18
N TRP A 354 3.37 -17.12 9.30
CA TRP A 354 3.21 -16.61 7.94
C TRP A 354 2.12 -17.34 7.17
N GLU A 355 2.07 -18.67 7.25
CA GLU A 355 1.10 -19.46 6.48
C GLU A 355 -0.35 -19.15 6.91
N SER A 356 -0.58 -18.98 8.21
CA SER A 356 -1.90 -18.65 8.75
C SER A 356 -2.33 -17.24 8.33
N TRP A 357 -1.39 -16.28 8.34
CA TRP A 357 -1.63 -14.94 7.80
C TRP A 357 -1.88 -14.94 6.30
N TRP A 358 -1.09 -15.67 5.52
CA TRP A 358 -1.22 -15.80 4.07
C TRP A 358 -2.60 -16.31 3.67
N ASN A 359 -3.09 -17.32 4.38
CA ASN A 359 -4.43 -17.85 4.19
C ASN A 359 -5.52 -16.86 4.62
N ALA A 360 -5.34 -16.17 5.74
CA ALA A 360 -6.31 -15.19 6.24
C ALA A 360 -6.42 -13.94 5.33
N GLU A 361 -5.31 -13.47 4.77
CA GLU A 361 -5.26 -12.29 3.92
C GLU A 361 -5.94 -12.56 2.57
N ASN A 362 -5.72 -13.75 2.00
CA ASN A 362 -6.30 -14.18 0.72
C ASN A 362 -7.69 -14.84 0.83
N ALA A 363 -8.28 -14.91 2.04
CA ALA A 363 -9.57 -15.57 2.26
C ALA A 363 -10.72 -14.99 1.40
N HIS A 364 -10.69 -13.69 1.14
CA HIS A 364 -11.68 -13.01 0.29
C HIS A 364 -11.76 -13.56 -1.15
N LEU A 365 -10.64 -14.02 -1.72
CA LEU A 365 -10.61 -14.57 -3.08
C LEU A 365 -11.39 -15.90 -3.19
N ARG A 366 -11.53 -16.64 -2.08
CA ARG A 366 -12.29 -17.89 -2.06
C ARG A 366 -13.78 -17.68 -2.36
N HIS A 367 -14.32 -16.56 -1.86
CA HIS A 367 -15.74 -16.21 -1.96
C HIS A 367 -16.01 -15.16 -3.04
N ALA A 368 -15.00 -14.78 -3.84
CA ALA A 368 -15.15 -13.79 -4.90
C ALA A 368 -16.08 -14.26 -6.02
N VAL A 369 -16.92 -13.35 -6.52
CA VAL A 369 -17.84 -13.56 -7.65
C VAL A 369 -17.05 -13.68 -8.97
N LEU A 370 -17.62 -14.33 -9.98
CA LEU A 370 -16.98 -14.55 -11.28
C LEU A 370 -16.47 -13.25 -11.92
N SER A 371 -17.26 -12.16 -11.90
CA SER A 371 -16.85 -10.86 -12.44
C SER A 371 -15.59 -10.31 -11.77
N SER A 372 -15.52 -10.38 -10.44
CA SER A 372 -14.36 -9.98 -9.64
C SER A 372 -13.13 -10.82 -9.99
N ARG A 373 -13.29 -12.13 -10.18
CA ARG A 373 -12.21 -13.03 -10.59
C ARG A 373 -11.68 -12.70 -11.98
N VAL A 374 -12.57 -12.46 -12.95
CA VAL A 374 -12.20 -12.06 -14.31
C VAL A 374 -11.42 -10.74 -14.27
N LEU A 375 -11.88 -9.75 -13.48
CA LEU A 375 -11.18 -8.48 -13.37
C LEU A 375 -9.79 -8.62 -12.73
N GLU A 376 -9.62 -9.44 -11.70
CA GLU A 376 -8.31 -9.71 -11.09
C GLU A 376 -7.33 -10.36 -12.08
N VAL A 377 -7.82 -11.29 -12.91
CA VAL A 377 -7.02 -11.89 -13.99
C VAL A 377 -6.64 -10.83 -15.02
N LEU A 378 -7.61 -10.03 -15.50
CA LEU A 378 -7.36 -8.94 -16.45
C LEU A 378 -6.33 -7.93 -15.92
N LEU A 379 -6.45 -7.53 -14.66
CA LEU A 379 -5.49 -6.66 -14.00
C LEU A 379 -4.10 -7.31 -13.93
N SER A 380 -4.03 -8.62 -13.69
CA SER A 380 -2.76 -9.37 -13.63
C SER A 380 -2.10 -9.55 -15.00
N LEU A 381 -2.85 -9.46 -16.12
CA LEU A 381 -2.30 -9.57 -17.47
C LEU A 381 -1.20 -8.52 -17.77
N ARG A 382 -1.25 -7.37 -17.08
CA ARG A 382 -0.25 -6.30 -17.23
C ARG A 382 1.19 -6.76 -16.99
N PHE A 383 1.40 -7.73 -16.11
CA PHE A 383 2.74 -8.27 -15.82
C PHE A 383 3.32 -9.06 -17.00
N PHE A 384 2.47 -9.72 -17.79
CA PHE A 384 2.89 -10.49 -18.96
C PHE A 384 3.15 -9.59 -20.17
N ILE A 385 2.35 -8.54 -20.36
CA ILE A 385 2.61 -7.50 -21.36
C ILE A 385 3.91 -6.78 -21.03
N TYR A 386 4.13 -6.46 -19.75
CA TYR A 386 5.38 -5.89 -19.25
C TYR A 386 6.60 -6.79 -19.56
N GLN A 387 6.49 -8.10 -19.34
CA GLN A 387 7.54 -9.07 -19.70
C GLN A 387 7.84 -9.07 -21.19
N TYR A 388 6.78 -9.13 -22.00
CA TYR A 388 6.90 -9.16 -23.45
C TYR A 388 7.68 -7.95 -23.95
N GLY A 389 7.32 -6.75 -23.47
CA GLY A 389 8.02 -5.52 -23.82
C GLY A 389 9.50 -5.52 -23.41
N LEU A 390 9.85 -6.11 -22.26
CA LEU A 390 11.25 -6.23 -21.84
C LEU A 390 12.05 -7.24 -22.65
N VAL A 391 11.47 -8.42 -22.90
CA VAL A 391 12.10 -9.49 -23.67
C VAL A 391 12.35 -9.06 -25.11
N TYR A 392 11.44 -8.26 -25.68
CA TYR A 392 11.58 -7.70 -27.03
C TYR A 392 12.84 -6.82 -27.21
N HIS A 393 13.33 -6.17 -26.15
CA HIS A 393 14.52 -5.32 -26.18
C HIS A 393 15.80 -6.00 -25.66
N LEU A 394 15.78 -7.31 -25.39
CA LEU A 394 16.98 -8.04 -24.99
C LEU A 394 17.95 -8.20 -26.17
N ASN A 395 19.23 -7.86 -25.96
CA ASN A 395 20.25 -7.98 -27.01
C ASN A 395 20.60 -9.44 -27.36
N ILE A 396 20.26 -10.36 -26.45
CA ILE A 396 20.41 -11.83 -26.60
C ILE A 396 19.80 -12.34 -27.91
N SER A 397 18.76 -11.66 -28.39
CA SER A 397 18.00 -12.09 -29.55
C SER A 397 18.66 -11.81 -30.90
N GLN A 398 19.81 -11.09 -30.94
CA GLN A 398 20.52 -10.73 -32.18
C GLN A 398 19.56 -10.33 -33.32
N ASP A 399 18.67 -9.36 -33.04
CA ASP A 399 17.59 -8.83 -33.90
C ASP A 399 16.37 -9.74 -34.19
N ASN A 400 16.38 -11.01 -33.79
CA ASN A 400 15.27 -11.95 -34.05
C ASN A 400 14.08 -11.77 -33.10
N LYS A 401 13.29 -10.70 -33.29
CA LYS A 401 12.17 -10.27 -32.44
C LYS A 401 10.90 -11.14 -32.51
N ASN A 402 11.06 -12.42 -32.83
CA ASN A 402 9.95 -13.34 -32.98
C ASN A 402 9.25 -13.62 -31.64
N PHE A 403 7.93 -13.84 -31.70
CA PHE A 403 7.12 -14.27 -30.56
C PHE A 403 7.66 -15.54 -29.88
N LEU A 404 8.42 -16.36 -30.61
CA LEU A 404 9.10 -17.55 -30.09
C LEU A 404 10.08 -17.23 -28.95
N VAL A 405 10.79 -16.10 -29.00
CA VAL A 405 11.74 -15.70 -27.94
C VAL A 405 10.99 -15.39 -26.64
N TYR A 406 9.82 -14.76 -26.74
CA TYR A 406 8.93 -14.58 -25.61
C TYR A 406 8.48 -15.94 -25.05
N LEU A 407 8.06 -16.89 -25.90
CA LEU A 407 7.65 -18.22 -25.45
C LEU A 407 8.81 -18.98 -24.77
N LEU A 408 10.03 -18.89 -25.29
CA LEU A 408 11.23 -19.47 -24.67
C LEU A 408 11.51 -18.88 -23.28
N SER A 409 11.20 -17.59 -23.06
CA SER A 409 11.37 -16.96 -21.74
C SER A 409 10.48 -17.60 -20.66
N TRP A 410 9.36 -18.23 -21.03
CA TRP A 410 8.53 -18.99 -20.09
C TRP A 410 9.17 -20.29 -19.61
N VAL A 411 10.01 -20.92 -20.43
CA VAL A 411 10.78 -22.10 -20.04
C VAL A 411 11.70 -21.77 -18.87
N VAL A 412 12.30 -20.56 -18.87
CA VAL A 412 13.12 -20.06 -17.77
C VAL A 412 12.30 -19.90 -16.48
N ILE A 413 11.09 -19.33 -16.56
CA ILE A 413 10.20 -19.20 -15.41
C ILE A 413 9.83 -20.58 -14.84
N ILE A 414 9.47 -21.54 -15.70
CA ILE A 414 9.16 -22.91 -15.28
C ILE A 414 10.36 -23.58 -14.63
N ALA A 415 11.57 -23.39 -15.18
CA ALA A 415 12.81 -23.92 -14.61
C ALA A 415 13.10 -23.33 -13.22
N ILE A 416 12.93 -22.01 -13.03
CA ILE A 416 13.08 -21.35 -11.73
C ILE A 416 12.08 -21.90 -10.71
N ILE A 417 10.81 -22.03 -11.11
CA ILE A 417 9.76 -22.60 -10.26
C ILE A 417 10.10 -24.05 -9.88
N GLY A 418 10.54 -24.86 -10.84
CA GLY A 418 10.98 -26.24 -10.61
C GLY A 418 12.17 -26.33 -9.65
N LEU A 419 13.14 -25.43 -9.79
CA LEU A 419 14.32 -25.35 -8.93
C LEU A 419 13.95 -25.02 -7.48
N VAL A 420 13.11 -24.00 -7.28
CA VAL A 420 12.62 -23.60 -5.94
C VAL A 420 11.89 -24.76 -5.27
N LYS A 421 11.05 -25.48 -6.02
CA LYS A 421 10.37 -26.69 -5.53
C LYS A 421 11.37 -27.78 -5.12
N LEU A 422 12.34 -28.08 -5.98
CA LEU A 422 13.35 -29.11 -5.73
C LEU A 422 14.16 -28.81 -4.46
N VAL A 423 14.62 -27.56 -4.30
CA VAL A 423 15.35 -27.12 -3.10
C VAL A 423 14.49 -27.28 -1.85
N ASN A 424 13.20 -26.92 -1.91
CA ASN A 424 12.33 -27.01 -0.74
C ASN A 424 11.97 -28.47 -0.37
N CYS A 425 11.71 -29.33 -1.36
CA CYS A 425 11.52 -30.76 -1.13
C CYS A 425 12.77 -31.41 -0.53
N ALA A 426 13.95 -31.07 -1.06
CA ALA A 426 15.23 -31.52 -0.52
C ALA A 426 15.43 -31.03 0.93
N SER A 427 15.08 -29.77 1.21
CA SER A 427 15.12 -29.21 2.57
C SER A 427 14.26 -30.02 3.55
N ARG A 428 13.00 -30.29 3.21
CA ARG A 428 12.09 -31.04 4.10
C ARG A 428 12.57 -32.46 4.39
N ARG A 429 13.15 -33.16 3.42
CA ARG A 429 13.60 -34.56 3.57
C ARG A 429 14.98 -34.69 4.20
N LEU A 430 15.92 -33.81 3.85
CA LEU A 430 17.33 -33.96 4.20
C LEU A 430 17.81 -33.02 5.32
N SER A 431 17.15 -31.88 5.55
CA SER A 431 17.63 -30.90 6.53
C SER A 431 17.61 -31.41 7.97
N SER A 432 16.71 -32.33 8.33
CA SER A 432 16.60 -32.89 9.68
C SER A 432 17.52 -34.08 9.92
N LYS A 433 17.76 -34.91 8.89
CA LYS A 433 18.54 -36.16 9.01
C LYS A 433 20.01 -36.01 8.58
N HIS A 434 20.32 -35.18 7.57
CA HIS A 434 21.65 -35.09 6.97
C HIS A 434 22.00 -33.64 6.57
N GLN A 435 22.37 -32.81 7.56
CA GLN A 435 22.67 -31.38 7.32
C GLN A 435 23.82 -31.15 6.33
N LEU A 436 24.86 -32.01 6.35
CA LEU A 436 26.03 -31.86 5.49
C LEU A 436 25.68 -32.16 4.01
N VAL A 437 24.92 -33.23 3.76
CA VAL A 437 24.39 -33.56 2.42
C VAL A 437 23.52 -32.43 1.88
N PHE A 438 22.68 -31.83 2.73
CA PHE A 438 21.85 -30.71 2.31
C PHE A 438 22.66 -29.44 1.96
N ARG A 439 23.73 -29.15 2.72
CA ARG A 439 24.66 -28.05 2.38
C ARG A 439 25.39 -28.31 1.06
N LEU A 440 25.80 -29.56 0.82
CA LEU A 440 26.45 -29.97 -0.42
C LEU A 440 25.50 -29.86 -1.62
N ILE A 441 24.25 -30.28 -1.49
CA ILE A 441 23.21 -30.09 -2.52
C ILE A 441 23.00 -28.59 -2.82
N LYS A 442 22.95 -27.73 -1.80
CA LYS A 442 22.87 -26.27 -2.00
C LYS A 442 24.06 -25.73 -2.77
N LEU A 443 25.28 -26.17 -2.44
CA LEU A 443 26.49 -25.76 -3.13
C LEU A 443 26.49 -26.23 -4.59
N LEU A 444 26.10 -27.48 -4.86
CA LEU A 444 25.98 -28.02 -6.21
C LEU A 444 24.93 -27.27 -7.04
N ILE A 445 23.77 -26.97 -6.46
CA ILE A 445 22.73 -26.17 -7.13
C ILE A 445 23.26 -24.76 -7.42
N PHE A 446 23.96 -24.13 -6.48
CA PHE A 446 24.56 -22.82 -6.70
C PHE A 446 25.59 -22.86 -7.84
N LEU A 447 26.50 -23.84 -7.83
CA LEU A 447 27.49 -24.04 -8.90
C LEU A 447 26.80 -24.32 -10.25
N ALA A 448 25.73 -25.11 -10.28
CA ALA A 448 24.96 -25.39 -11.50
C ALA A 448 24.29 -24.12 -12.06
N VAL A 449 23.75 -23.26 -11.20
CA VAL A 449 23.16 -21.98 -11.62
C VAL A 449 24.24 -21.03 -12.15
N VAL A 450 25.37 -20.91 -11.43
CA VAL A 450 26.50 -20.05 -11.85
C VAL A 450 27.10 -20.53 -13.17
N THR A 451 27.35 -21.83 -13.32
CA THR A 451 27.85 -22.40 -14.58
C THR A 451 26.85 -22.21 -15.71
N SER A 452 25.55 -22.37 -15.47
CA SER A 452 24.51 -22.08 -16.46
C SER A 452 24.52 -20.60 -16.88
N LEU A 453 24.68 -19.66 -15.94
CA LEU A 453 24.78 -18.23 -16.25
C LEU A 453 26.05 -17.89 -17.04
N ILE A 454 27.18 -18.48 -16.68
CA ILE A 454 28.46 -18.30 -17.41
C ILE A 454 28.33 -18.87 -18.83
N LEU A 455 27.76 -20.07 -18.97
CA LEU A 455 27.54 -20.71 -20.27
C LEU A 455 26.60 -19.86 -21.13
N LEU A 456 25.49 -19.37 -20.56
CA LEU A 456 24.57 -18.46 -21.26
C LEU A 456 25.30 -17.18 -21.69
N SER A 457 26.15 -16.62 -20.82
CA SER A 457 26.95 -15.43 -21.12
C SER A 457 27.95 -15.66 -22.27
N CYS A 458 28.65 -16.79 -22.28
CA CYS A 458 29.60 -17.14 -23.33
C CYS A 458 28.93 -17.51 -24.66
N LEU A 459 27.82 -18.27 -24.63
CA LEU A 459 27.12 -18.71 -25.84
C LEU A 459 26.23 -17.63 -26.46
N CYS A 460 25.56 -16.84 -25.62
CA CYS A 460 24.57 -15.86 -26.06
C CYS A 460 25.05 -14.40 -25.95
N GLN A 461 26.34 -14.18 -25.63
CA GLN A 461 26.94 -12.85 -25.45
C GLN A 461 26.12 -11.94 -24.51
N LEU A 462 25.65 -12.46 -23.37
CA LEU A 462 24.84 -11.65 -22.43
C LEU A 462 25.65 -10.49 -21.87
N SER A 463 25.10 -9.28 -21.99
CA SER A 463 25.57 -8.15 -21.20
C SER A 463 25.04 -8.24 -19.77
N ILE A 464 25.73 -7.60 -18.83
CA ILE A 464 25.28 -7.44 -17.44
C ILE A 464 23.91 -6.73 -17.40
N MET A 465 23.66 -5.80 -18.33
CA MET A 465 22.38 -5.10 -18.43
C MET A 465 21.24 -6.04 -18.85
N ASP A 466 21.50 -7.00 -19.75
CA ASP A 466 20.51 -8.01 -20.14
C ASP A 466 20.15 -8.91 -18.94
N LEU A 467 21.11 -9.25 -18.08
CA LEU A 467 20.83 -10.00 -16.84
C LEU A 467 19.92 -9.21 -15.88
N ILE A 468 20.18 -7.90 -15.72
CA ILE A 468 19.33 -7.02 -14.90
C ILE A 468 17.92 -6.94 -15.49
N ILE A 469 17.78 -6.76 -16.80
CA ILE A 469 16.49 -6.71 -17.50
C ILE A 469 15.73 -8.04 -17.34
N CYS A 470 16.41 -9.18 -17.44
CA CYS A 470 15.83 -10.50 -17.18
C CYS A 470 15.29 -10.61 -15.75
N CYS A 471 16.05 -10.19 -14.73
CA CYS A 471 15.56 -10.16 -13.34
C CYS A 471 14.32 -9.26 -13.19
N LEU A 472 14.37 -8.06 -13.79
CA LEU A 472 13.27 -7.10 -13.78
C LEU A 472 12.04 -7.59 -14.55
N ALA A 473 12.19 -8.51 -15.51
CA ALA A 473 11.10 -9.14 -16.25
C ALA A 473 10.51 -10.35 -15.49
N PHE A 474 11.35 -11.22 -14.94
CA PHE A 474 10.93 -12.49 -14.35
C PHE A 474 10.34 -12.37 -12.94
N ILE A 475 10.79 -11.40 -12.14
CA ILE A 475 10.25 -11.20 -10.78
C ILE A 475 8.78 -10.73 -10.82
N PRO A 476 8.40 -9.67 -11.56
CA PRO A 476 7.00 -9.24 -11.62
C PRO A 476 6.07 -10.25 -12.30
N THR A 477 6.59 -11.05 -13.24
CA THR A 477 5.79 -12.07 -13.95
C THR A 477 5.50 -13.27 -13.09
N GLY A 478 6.48 -13.77 -12.33
CA GLY A 478 6.22 -14.82 -11.36
C GLY A 478 5.23 -14.36 -10.28
N TRP A 479 5.23 -13.08 -9.90
CA TRP A 479 4.18 -12.49 -9.07
C TRP A 479 2.81 -12.47 -9.77
N GLY A 480 2.75 -12.07 -11.05
CA GLY A 480 1.52 -12.12 -11.85
C GLY A 480 0.92 -13.52 -11.96
N ILE A 481 1.76 -14.55 -12.13
CA ILE A 481 1.35 -15.96 -12.09
C ILE A 481 0.77 -16.30 -10.71
N LEU A 482 1.44 -15.88 -9.63
CA LEU A 482 0.97 -16.10 -8.27
C LEU A 482 -0.42 -15.49 -8.02
N LEU A 483 -0.68 -14.29 -8.55
CA LEU A 483 -2.00 -13.63 -8.46
C LEU A 483 -3.08 -14.41 -9.20
N ILE A 484 -2.84 -14.82 -10.45
CA ILE A 484 -3.80 -15.62 -11.24
C ILE A 484 -4.11 -16.94 -10.54
N VAL A 485 -3.08 -17.61 -10.04
CA VAL A 485 -3.22 -18.88 -9.32
C VAL A 485 -4.01 -18.72 -8.02
N GLN A 486 -3.83 -17.61 -7.29
CA GLN A 486 -4.63 -17.33 -6.09
C GLN A 486 -6.11 -17.10 -6.39
N VAL A 487 -6.43 -16.47 -7.52
CA VAL A 487 -7.82 -16.30 -7.98
C VAL A 487 -8.43 -17.66 -8.33
N LEU A 488 -7.63 -18.58 -8.87
CA LEU A 488 -8.04 -19.96 -9.21
C LEU A 488 -7.99 -20.93 -8.01
N ARG A 489 -7.56 -20.46 -6.83
CA ARG A 489 -7.38 -21.28 -5.62
C ARG A 489 -8.55 -22.22 -5.32
N PRO A 490 -9.85 -21.81 -5.36
CA PRO A 490 -10.96 -22.70 -5.02
C PRO A 490 -11.03 -23.99 -5.86
N LYS A 491 -10.46 -23.97 -7.07
CA LYS A 491 -10.41 -25.14 -7.96
C LYS A 491 -9.12 -25.95 -7.80
N ILE A 492 -8.03 -25.34 -7.35
CA ILE A 492 -6.67 -25.93 -7.38
C ILE A 492 -6.22 -26.42 -5.99
N GLU A 493 -6.83 -25.93 -4.90
CA GLU A 493 -6.39 -26.17 -3.52
C GLU A 493 -6.31 -27.66 -3.13
N TYR A 494 -7.13 -28.52 -3.73
CA TYR A 494 -7.13 -29.98 -3.47
C TYR A 494 -6.12 -30.77 -4.33
N TYR A 495 -5.45 -30.13 -5.28
CA TYR A 495 -4.48 -30.78 -6.16
C TYR A 495 -3.04 -30.61 -5.64
N ALA A 496 -2.17 -31.54 -6.01
CA ALA A 496 -0.73 -31.52 -5.66
C ALA A 496 0.05 -30.28 -6.18
N ILE A 497 -0.61 -29.40 -6.95
CA ILE A 497 -0.06 -28.17 -7.49
C ILE A 497 -0.02 -27.06 -6.40
N TRP A 498 -0.88 -27.13 -5.37
CA TRP A 498 -0.98 -26.09 -4.34
C TRP A 498 0.26 -25.96 -3.45
N GLU A 499 0.88 -27.09 -3.07
CA GLU A 499 2.09 -27.08 -2.25
C GLU A 499 3.25 -26.28 -2.90
N PRO A 500 3.61 -26.49 -4.18
CA PRO A 500 4.58 -25.64 -4.89
C PRO A 500 4.26 -24.14 -4.83
N ILE A 501 2.98 -23.78 -5.00
CA ILE A 501 2.54 -22.38 -5.03
C ILE A 501 2.80 -21.69 -3.68
N GLN A 502 2.51 -22.38 -2.57
CA GLN A 502 2.80 -21.87 -1.23
C GLN A 502 4.29 -21.61 -1.02
N VAL A 503 5.16 -22.48 -1.55
CA VAL A 503 6.62 -22.32 -1.44
C VAL A 503 7.10 -21.10 -2.22
N ILE A 504 6.54 -20.87 -3.41
CA ILE A 504 6.87 -19.70 -4.24
C ILE A 504 6.38 -18.42 -3.54
N ALA A 505 5.13 -18.40 -3.05
CA ALA A 505 4.60 -17.28 -2.28
C ALA A 505 5.50 -16.95 -1.07
N TYR A 506 5.93 -17.97 -0.34
CA TYR A 506 6.85 -17.83 0.78
C TYR A 506 8.17 -17.18 0.36
N ALA A 507 8.75 -17.62 -0.76
CA ALA A 507 10.00 -17.05 -1.28
C ALA A 507 9.85 -15.58 -1.66
N TYR A 508 8.74 -15.20 -2.31
CA TYR A 508 8.44 -13.80 -2.63
C TYR A 508 8.30 -12.94 -1.37
N ASP A 509 7.49 -13.37 -0.40
CA ASP A 509 7.26 -12.60 0.83
C ASP A 509 8.55 -12.49 1.68
N TYR A 510 9.34 -13.57 1.75
CA TYR A 510 10.65 -13.58 2.42
C TYR A 510 11.64 -12.63 1.75
N GLY A 511 11.72 -12.68 0.41
CA GLY A 511 12.58 -11.79 -0.37
C GLY A 511 12.18 -10.32 -0.22
N MET A 512 10.89 -10.02 -0.35
CA MET A 512 10.34 -8.68 -0.17
C MET A 512 10.57 -8.13 1.24
N GLY A 513 10.34 -8.96 2.27
CA GLY A 513 10.60 -8.60 3.66
C GLY A 513 12.08 -8.34 3.93
N SER A 514 12.97 -9.16 3.38
CA SER A 514 14.42 -8.99 3.53
C SER A 514 14.92 -7.72 2.82
N LEU A 515 14.48 -7.46 1.59
CA LEU A 515 14.81 -6.25 0.83
C LEU A 515 14.33 -4.98 1.52
N LEU A 516 13.18 -5.03 2.18
CA LEU A 516 12.65 -3.92 2.98
C LEU A 516 13.44 -3.72 4.27
N PHE A 517 13.85 -4.82 4.92
CA PHE A 517 14.56 -4.78 6.20
C PHE A 517 16.00 -4.27 6.06
N SER A 518 16.71 -4.62 4.99
CA SER A 518 18.11 -4.21 4.75
C SER A 518 18.36 -2.69 4.89
N PRO A 519 17.65 -1.80 4.17
CA PRO A 519 17.85 -0.35 4.32
C PRO A 519 17.48 0.15 5.72
N ILE A 520 16.49 -0.44 6.39
CA ILE A 520 16.11 -0.08 7.76
C ILE A 520 17.25 -0.42 8.73
N ALA A 521 17.85 -1.60 8.58
CA ALA A 521 18.98 -2.03 9.40
C ALA A 521 20.21 -1.13 9.19
N ILE A 522 20.50 -0.73 7.94
CA ILE A 522 21.57 0.21 7.61
C ILE A 522 21.32 1.58 8.29
N LEU A 523 20.10 2.10 8.19
CA LEU A 523 19.74 3.38 8.82
C LEU A 523 19.76 3.30 10.35
N ALA A 524 19.37 2.16 10.93
CA ALA A 524 19.38 1.95 12.37
C ALA A 524 20.78 1.83 12.98
N TRP A 525 21.78 1.50 12.16
CA TRP A 525 23.18 1.54 12.59
C TRP A 525 23.64 2.97 12.89
N MET A 526 23.04 3.97 12.23
CA MET A 526 23.39 5.38 12.42
C MET A 526 22.61 5.98 13.61
N PRO A 527 23.28 6.33 14.74
CA PRO A 527 22.59 6.81 15.93
C PRO A 527 21.84 8.14 15.72
N ILE A 528 22.29 8.96 14.77
CA ILE A 528 21.69 10.25 14.42
C ILE A 528 20.24 10.08 13.93
N ILE A 529 19.96 9.04 13.14
CA ILE A 529 18.64 8.83 12.54
C ILE A 529 17.60 8.53 13.62
N SER A 530 17.95 7.71 14.60
CA SER A 530 17.09 7.41 15.76
C SER A 530 16.77 8.68 16.59
N ALA A 531 17.76 9.55 16.79
CA ALA A 531 17.57 10.82 17.50
C ALA A 531 16.65 11.79 16.74
N ILE A 532 16.83 11.90 15.40
CA ILE A 532 15.96 12.71 14.54
C ILE A 532 14.53 12.18 14.58
N GLN A 533 14.34 10.87 14.41
CA GLN A 533 13.01 10.24 14.45
C GLN A 533 12.29 10.56 15.76
N THR A 534 12.97 10.38 16.89
CA THR A 534 12.38 10.62 18.22
C THR A 534 11.92 12.08 18.36
N ARG A 535 12.72 13.03 17.85
CA ARG A 535 12.40 14.47 17.89
C ARG A 535 11.25 14.86 16.97
N VAL A 536 11.08 14.18 15.84
CA VAL A 536 9.97 14.40 14.91
C VAL A 536 8.66 13.82 15.46
N LEU A 537 8.72 12.65 16.12
CA LEU A 537 7.53 11.96 16.63
C LEU A 537 7.02 12.52 17.96
N PHE A 538 7.91 12.97 18.85
CA PHE A 538 7.54 13.41 20.19
C PHE A 538 7.79 14.89 20.41
N ASN A 539 6.80 15.58 20.98
CA ASN A 539 6.92 16.98 21.37
C ASN A 539 7.96 17.14 22.51
N ARG A 540 8.70 18.27 22.52
CA ARG A 540 9.68 18.63 23.57
C ARG A 540 9.11 18.58 24.98
N ALA A 541 7.82 18.90 25.16
CA ALA A 541 7.16 18.80 26.46
C ALA A 541 7.02 17.34 26.94
N PHE A 542 6.71 16.43 26.01
CA PHE A 542 6.60 15.00 26.27
C PHE A 542 7.98 14.38 26.52
N SER A 543 9.01 14.77 25.76
CA SER A 543 10.38 14.30 25.95
C SER A 543 11.06 14.84 27.22
N ARG A 544 10.59 15.98 27.76
CA ARG A 544 11.08 16.53 29.04
C ARG A 544 10.41 15.89 30.25
N GLN A 545 9.11 15.56 30.16
CA GLN A 545 8.38 14.88 31.24
C GLN A 545 8.70 13.38 31.30
N LEU A 546 8.91 12.73 30.16
CA LEU A 546 9.58 11.44 30.09
C LEU A 546 11.09 11.68 30.12
N GLN A 547 11.64 12.05 31.28
CA GLN A 547 13.02 11.64 31.56
C GLN A 547 13.01 10.11 31.52
N ILE A 548 13.28 9.55 30.34
CA ILE A 548 13.59 8.15 30.17
C ILE A 548 14.95 7.98 30.86
N GLN A 549 14.93 7.83 32.19
CA GLN A 549 15.95 7.02 32.81
C GLN A 549 15.98 5.71 32.01
N PRO A 550 17.15 5.25 31.58
CA PRO A 550 17.25 4.04 30.79
C PRO A 550 16.83 2.84 31.66
N PHE A 551 15.53 2.57 31.71
CA PHE A 551 14.94 1.30 32.19
C PHE A 551 15.34 0.10 31.30
N ILE A 552 16.31 0.30 30.40
CA ILE A 552 16.87 -0.66 29.43
C ILE A 552 18.32 -1.04 29.80
N VAL A 553 18.87 -0.60 30.93
CA VAL A 553 20.00 -1.34 31.53
C VAL A 553 19.40 -2.46 32.36
N GLY A 554 19.20 -3.62 31.71
CA GLY A 554 18.79 -4.83 32.40
C GLY A 554 19.69 -5.05 33.61
N LYS A 555 19.09 -5.36 34.76
CA LYS A 555 19.81 -5.91 35.92
C LYS A 555 20.66 -7.06 35.40
N THR A 556 21.96 -6.84 35.27
CA THR A 556 22.95 -7.90 35.20
C THR A 556 22.74 -8.73 36.46
N LYS A 557 22.19 -9.94 36.30
CA LYS A 557 22.26 -10.96 37.34
C LYS A 557 23.74 -11.19 37.61
N ARG A 558 24.27 -10.59 38.68
CA ARG A 558 25.49 -11.08 39.32
C ARG A 558 25.16 -12.49 39.83
N ARG A 559 25.84 -13.47 39.25
CA ARG A 559 26.07 -14.75 39.91
C ARG A 559 27.03 -14.54 41.07
#